data_AF-A0A952V3U1-F1
#
_entry.id   AF-A0A952V3U1-F1
#
_cell.length_a   1.000
_cell.length_b   1.000
_cell.length_c   1.000
_cell.angle_alpha   90.00
_cell.angle_beta   90.00
_cell.angle_gamma   90.00
#
_symmetry.space_group_name_H-M   'P 1'
#
loop_
_entity.id
_entity.type
_entity.pdbx_description
1 polymer ?
#
loop_
_entity_poly.entity_id
_entity_poly.type
_entity_poly.pdbx_seq_one_letter_code
_entity_poly.pdbx_strand_id
1 'polypeptide(L)'
;MAEKVPRLLPGVDIKKLKLDATDGFLLTRIDGKLAPKDLSRETGLPDFSVDRALEKLVKLGVIEIVDPNAPPPAPPAPPEEKKPAFDIGLLAPKYDPQELEEPSDLTPEQKKKILDYFYRLEDLDYYMLLGVEKDADKKTIRRAYNPLAATFHPDRYFKKELGSFKAKMTEVFTKITEAHDVLVDPDKRAEYDAYMAEVETTRGMEAMLERAMIESQQA
;
A
#
# COMPACT_ATOMS: atom_id res chain seq x y z
N MET A 1 14.13 41.67 -3.44
CA MET A 1 12.73 41.19 -3.40
C MET A 1 12.73 39.91 -4.22
N ALA A 2 12.60 38.74 -3.61
CA ALA A 2 12.71 37.47 -4.33
C ALA A 2 11.48 37.28 -5.24
N GLU A 3 11.70 37.13 -6.55
CA GLU A 3 10.65 36.91 -7.54
C GLU A 3 10.21 35.45 -7.46
N LYS A 4 8.99 35.22 -6.98
CA LYS A 4 8.40 33.89 -6.81
C LYS A 4 8.06 33.29 -8.17
N VAL A 5 8.36 32.01 -8.39
CA VAL A 5 8.18 31.32 -9.68
C VAL A 5 7.01 30.32 -9.61
N PRO A 6 6.06 30.33 -10.55
CA PRO A 6 5.04 29.31 -10.63
C PRO A 6 5.63 27.98 -11.10
N ARG A 7 5.21 26.88 -10.47
CA ARG A 7 5.62 25.52 -10.80
C ARG A 7 4.41 24.58 -10.89
N LEU A 8 4.39 23.71 -11.90
CA LEU A 8 3.35 22.70 -12.08
C LEU A 8 3.49 21.56 -11.06
N LEU A 9 2.38 21.15 -10.46
CA LEU A 9 2.32 19.97 -9.59
C LEU A 9 2.11 18.69 -10.44
N PRO A 10 3.00 17.69 -10.35
CA PRO A 10 2.85 16.45 -11.11
C PRO A 10 1.71 15.60 -10.54
N GLY A 11 0.83 15.10 -11.42
CA GLY A 11 -0.27 14.20 -11.04
C GLY A 11 -1.66 14.84 -10.98
N VAL A 12 -1.80 16.12 -11.32
CA VAL A 12 -3.11 16.78 -11.45
C VAL A 12 -3.73 16.46 -12.81
N ASP A 13 -4.98 15.97 -12.82
CA ASP A 13 -5.75 15.69 -14.03
C ASP A 13 -6.18 17.00 -14.72
N ILE A 14 -5.27 17.62 -15.48
CA ILE A 14 -5.48 18.88 -16.23
C ILE A 14 -6.73 18.79 -17.12
N LYS A 15 -7.08 17.60 -17.63
CA LYS A 15 -8.23 17.36 -18.52
C LYS A 15 -9.60 17.42 -17.82
N LYS A 16 -9.67 17.26 -16.50
CA LYS A 16 -10.95 17.33 -15.75
C LYS A 16 -11.28 18.73 -15.28
N LEU A 17 -10.32 19.64 -15.34
CA LEU A 17 -10.48 21.02 -14.92
C LEU A 17 -11.03 21.84 -16.09
N LYS A 18 -12.02 22.70 -15.83
CA LYS A 18 -12.57 23.66 -16.80
C LYS A 18 -11.55 24.79 -17.03
N LEU A 19 -10.46 24.46 -17.69
CA LEU A 19 -9.39 25.38 -18.04
C LEU A 19 -9.78 26.17 -19.28
N ASP A 20 -9.51 27.46 -19.26
CA ASP A 20 -9.68 28.33 -20.43
C ASP A 20 -8.49 28.18 -21.39
N ALA A 21 -8.62 28.66 -22.63
CA ALA A 21 -7.56 28.55 -23.63
C ALA A 21 -6.26 29.26 -23.17
N THR A 22 -6.40 30.37 -22.44
CA THR A 22 -5.28 31.10 -21.84
C THR A 22 -4.60 30.29 -20.73
N ASP A 23 -5.37 29.61 -19.88
CA ASP A 23 -4.85 28.79 -18.78
C ASP A 23 -4.02 27.61 -19.34
N GLY A 24 -4.57 26.92 -20.34
CA GLY A 24 -3.89 25.82 -21.02
C GLY A 24 -2.57 26.25 -21.68
N PHE A 25 -2.56 27.43 -22.32
CA PHE A 25 -1.35 27.97 -22.95
C PHE A 25 -0.27 28.31 -21.91
N LEU A 26 -0.64 28.93 -20.79
CA LEU A 26 0.29 29.24 -19.69
C LEU A 26 0.89 27.98 -19.07
N LEU A 27 0.10 26.94 -18.85
CA LEU A 27 0.60 25.65 -18.32
C LEU A 27 1.69 25.04 -19.21
N THR A 28 1.63 25.22 -20.53
CA THR A 28 2.70 24.70 -21.42
C THR A 28 4.04 25.43 -21.28
N ARG A 29 4.03 26.64 -20.72
CA ARG A 29 5.21 27.50 -20.56
C ARG A 29 5.72 27.57 -19.11
N ILE A 30 4.94 27.11 -18.14
CA ILE A 30 5.34 27.05 -16.74
C ILE A 30 6.27 25.84 -16.52
N ASP A 31 7.57 26.05 -16.70
CA ASP A 31 8.62 25.03 -16.48
C ASP A 31 9.24 25.11 -15.06
N GLY A 32 8.62 25.86 -14.14
CA GLY A 32 9.11 26.02 -12.76
C GLY A 32 10.36 26.89 -12.60
N LYS A 33 10.79 27.59 -13.66
CA LYS A 33 12.02 28.41 -13.68
C LYS A 33 11.80 29.88 -14.08
N LEU A 34 10.61 30.23 -14.56
CA LEU A 34 10.30 31.55 -15.13
C LEU A 34 9.43 32.35 -14.16
N ALA A 35 9.74 33.63 -13.96
CA ALA A 35 8.94 34.52 -13.12
C ALA A 35 7.67 35.00 -13.87
N PRO A 36 6.60 35.40 -13.16
CA PRO A 36 5.36 35.90 -13.77
C PRO A 36 5.56 37.02 -14.80
N LYS A 37 6.55 37.90 -14.58
CA LYS A 37 6.90 38.99 -15.50
C LYS A 37 7.58 38.51 -16.78
N ASP A 38 8.34 37.42 -16.71
CA ASP A 38 8.99 36.82 -17.88
C ASP A 38 7.99 35.98 -18.68
N LEU A 39 6.99 35.37 -18.01
CA LEU A 39 5.88 34.68 -18.66
C LEU A 39 5.03 35.63 -19.52
N SER A 40 4.76 36.85 -19.03
CA SER A 40 4.09 37.91 -19.80
C SER A 40 4.86 38.26 -21.08
N ARG A 41 6.19 38.41 -20.98
CA ARG A 41 7.09 38.71 -22.11
C ARG A 41 7.16 37.58 -23.14
N GLU A 42 7.20 36.33 -22.70
CA GLU A 42 7.26 35.17 -23.61
C GLU A 42 5.92 34.82 -24.25
N THR A 43 4.82 34.98 -23.52
CA THR A 43 3.49 34.64 -24.02
C THR A 43 2.81 35.79 -24.77
N GLY A 44 3.37 37.00 -24.69
CA GLY A 44 2.79 38.21 -25.28
C GLY A 44 1.47 38.63 -24.64
N LEU A 45 1.12 38.03 -23.49
CA LEU A 45 -0.11 38.33 -22.74
C LEU A 45 0.15 39.48 -21.77
N PRO A 46 -0.84 40.34 -21.51
CA PRO A 46 -0.71 41.38 -20.49
C PRO A 46 -0.43 40.81 -19.10
N ASP A 47 0.39 41.51 -18.31
CA ASP A 47 0.78 41.06 -16.96
C ASP A 47 -0.43 40.71 -16.07
N PHE A 48 -1.52 41.49 -16.17
CA PHE A 48 -2.74 41.25 -15.39
C PHE A 48 -3.49 39.97 -15.78
N SER A 49 -3.41 39.57 -17.05
CA SER A 49 -4.05 38.34 -17.54
C SER A 49 -3.27 37.11 -17.07
N VAL A 50 -1.95 37.22 -17.07
CA VAL A 50 -1.05 36.18 -16.56
C VAL A 50 -1.26 36.03 -15.05
N ASP A 51 -1.27 37.13 -14.30
CA ASP A 51 -1.44 37.11 -12.84
C ASP A 51 -2.79 36.48 -12.43
N ARG A 52 -3.89 36.88 -13.09
CA ARG A 52 -5.22 36.32 -12.84
C ARG A 52 -5.31 34.82 -13.16
N ALA A 53 -4.66 34.39 -14.25
CA ALA A 53 -4.61 32.98 -14.62
C ALA A 53 -3.76 32.17 -13.63
N LEU A 54 -2.63 32.71 -13.19
CA LEU A 54 -1.79 32.09 -12.16
C LEU A 54 -2.54 31.95 -10.83
N GLU A 55 -3.21 33.00 -10.34
CA GLU A 55 -4.04 32.94 -9.13
C GLU A 55 -5.15 31.88 -9.24
N LYS A 56 -5.79 31.79 -10.41
CA LYS A 56 -6.83 30.79 -10.68
C LYS A 56 -6.23 29.37 -10.65
N LEU A 57 -5.07 29.16 -11.26
CA LEU A 57 -4.39 27.87 -11.28
C LEU A 57 -3.87 27.46 -9.90
N VAL A 58 -3.44 28.40 -9.07
CA VAL A 58 -3.09 28.16 -7.66
C VAL A 58 -4.33 27.75 -6.86
N LYS A 59 -5.45 28.48 -7.01
CA LYS A 59 -6.72 28.13 -6.35
C LYS A 59 -7.28 26.77 -6.78
N LEU A 60 -6.99 26.35 -8.01
CA LEU A 60 -7.35 25.04 -8.53
C LEU A 60 -6.32 23.95 -8.15
N GLY A 61 -5.23 24.30 -7.47
CA GLY A 61 -4.19 23.35 -7.05
C GLY A 61 -3.37 22.76 -8.21
N VAL A 62 -3.32 23.43 -9.35
CA VAL A 62 -2.57 22.98 -10.54
C VAL A 62 -1.12 23.45 -10.50
N ILE A 63 -0.89 24.64 -9.94
CA ILE A 63 0.44 25.23 -9.79
C ILE A 63 0.68 25.70 -8.36
N GLU A 64 1.94 25.74 -7.95
CA GLU A 64 2.40 26.30 -6.70
C GLU A 64 3.36 27.47 -6.99
N ILE A 65 3.23 28.58 -6.26
CA ILE A 65 4.13 29.73 -6.37
C ILE A 65 5.23 29.55 -5.32
N VAL A 66 6.41 29.14 -5.78
CA VAL A 66 7.54 28.71 -4.94
C VAL A 66 8.69 29.71 -5.08
N ASP A 67 9.48 29.92 -4.02
CA ASP A 67 10.68 30.74 -4.10
C ASP A 67 11.75 30.08 -5.02
N PRO A 68 12.52 30.84 -5.81
CA PRO A 68 13.45 30.30 -6.81
C PRO A 68 14.62 29.47 -6.25
N ASN A 69 14.77 29.44 -4.92
CA ASN A 69 15.78 28.64 -4.21
C ASN A 69 15.18 27.65 -3.21
N ALA A 70 13.85 27.46 -3.20
CA ALA A 70 13.27 26.38 -2.42
C ALA A 70 13.51 25.06 -3.18
N PRO A 71 14.02 24.01 -2.51
CA PRO A 71 14.18 22.71 -3.13
C PRO A 71 12.82 22.25 -3.66
N PRO A 72 12.80 21.50 -4.78
CA PRO A 72 11.56 20.99 -5.34
C PRO A 72 10.69 20.39 -4.23
N PRO A 73 9.41 20.77 -4.08
CA PRO A 73 8.51 19.95 -3.27
C PRO A 73 8.66 18.55 -3.84
N ALA A 74 9.01 17.61 -2.96
CA ALA A 74 9.08 16.21 -3.34
C ALA A 74 7.78 15.90 -4.11
N PRO A 75 7.85 15.17 -5.24
CA PRO A 75 6.62 14.70 -5.89
C PRO A 75 5.70 14.18 -4.79
N PRO A 76 4.37 14.46 -4.83
CA PRO A 76 3.45 13.92 -3.83
C PRO A 76 3.83 12.46 -3.68
N ALA A 77 4.28 12.08 -2.48
CA ALA A 77 4.94 10.81 -2.28
C ALA A 77 4.08 9.77 -2.99
N PRO A 78 4.64 8.93 -3.90
CA PRO A 78 3.87 7.84 -4.49
C PRO A 78 3.13 7.21 -3.33
N PRO A 79 1.78 7.12 -3.41
CA PRO A 79 0.89 7.01 -2.26
C PRO A 79 1.56 6.09 -1.27
N GLU A 80 2.05 6.66 -0.16
CA GLU A 80 3.01 6.03 0.76
C GLU A 80 2.75 4.54 0.67
N GLU A 81 3.69 3.78 0.08
CA GLU A 81 3.62 2.33 0.15
C GLU A 81 3.67 2.05 1.65
N LYS A 82 2.49 2.02 2.28
CA LYS A 82 2.31 1.64 3.66
C LYS A 82 3.02 0.31 3.67
N LYS A 83 4.18 0.27 4.34
CA LYS A 83 4.85 -0.99 4.63
C LYS A 83 3.76 -1.90 5.19
N PRO A 84 3.76 -3.19 4.82
CA PRO A 84 2.76 -4.10 5.37
C PRO A 84 2.71 -3.86 6.87
N ALA A 85 1.51 -3.63 7.40
CA ALA A 85 1.34 -3.29 8.81
C ALA A 85 1.91 -4.40 9.72
N PHE A 86 2.14 -5.57 9.13
CA PHE A 86 2.72 -6.74 9.76
C PHE A 86 3.72 -7.43 8.83
N ASP A 87 4.99 -7.49 9.24
CA ASP A 87 6.03 -8.28 8.57
C ASP A 87 6.16 -9.64 9.25
N ILE A 88 5.53 -10.66 8.65
CA ILE A 88 5.48 -12.03 9.18
C ILE A 88 6.92 -12.58 9.37
N GLY A 89 7.87 -12.21 8.51
CA GLY A 89 9.27 -12.67 8.59
C GLY A 89 10.09 -12.24 9.81
N LEU A 90 9.57 -11.37 10.69
CA LEU A 90 10.22 -10.95 11.94
C LEU A 90 9.89 -11.85 13.15
N LEU A 91 8.87 -12.69 13.04
CA LEU A 91 8.45 -13.58 14.11
C LEU A 91 9.34 -14.85 14.17
N ALA A 92 9.39 -15.49 15.35
CA ALA A 92 10.17 -16.72 15.55
C ALA A 92 9.69 -17.86 14.63
N PRO A 93 10.60 -18.56 13.92
CA PRO A 93 10.22 -19.60 12.97
C PRO A 93 9.52 -20.76 13.69
N LYS A 94 8.34 -21.16 13.19
CA LYS A 94 7.58 -22.32 13.67
C LYS A 94 7.94 -23.63 12.95
N TYR A 95 8.76 -23.58 11.91
CA TYR A 95 9.16 -24.72 11.08
C TYR A 95 10.46 -25.36 11.56
N ASP A 96 10.65 -26.64 11.25
CA ASP A 96 11.90 -27.33 11.53
C ASP A 96 13.01 -26.86 10.55
N PRO A 97 14.21 -26.48 11.03
CA PRO A 97 15.32 -26.09 10.17
C PRO A 97 15.68 -27.12 9.07
N GLN A 98 15.40 -28.40 9.27
CA GLN A 98 15.68 -29.46 8.30
C GLN A 98 14.81 -29.34 7.04
N GLU A 99 13.61 -28.77 7.11
CA GLU A 99 12.76 -28.56 5.94
C GLU A 99 13.39 -27.58 4.94
N LEU A 100 14.27 -26.67 5.40
CA LEU A 100 15.02 -25.77 4.50
C LEU A 100 16.06 -26.51 3.65
N GLU A 101 16.51 -27.68 4.09
CA GLU A 101 17.54 -28.49 3.43
C GLU A 101 16.97 -29.40 2.33
N GLU A 102 15.64 -29.49 2.19
CA GLU A 102 15.00 -30.28 1.12
C GLU A 102 15.53 -29.87 -0.27
N PRO A 103 15.95 -30.82 -1.13
CA PRO A 103 16.43 -30.50 -2.46
C PRO A 103 15.30 -29.87 -3.29
N SER A 104 15.44 -28.59 -3.61
CA SER A 104 14.49 -27.85 -4.43
C SER A 104 15.21 -26.71 -5.15
N ASP A 105 14.67 -26.27 -6.29
CA ASP A 105 15.18 -25.14 -7.08
C ASP A 105 14.84 -23.75 -6.49
N LEU A 106 14.34 -23.70 -5.25
CA LEU A 106 14.03 -22.47 -4.52
C LEU A 106 15.24 -21.96 -3.76
N THR A 107 15.38 -20.63 -3.69
CA THR A 107 16.39 -20.02 -2.82
C THR A 107 16.05 -20.28 -1.34
N PRO A 108 17.05 -20.35 -0.43
CA PRO A 108 16.79 -20.51 1.00
C PRO A 108 15.82 -19.46 1.57
N GLU A 109 15.86 -18.23 1.04
CA GLU A 109 14.94 -17.15 1.42
C GLU A 109 13.49 -17.43 0.98
N GLN A 110 13.30 -17.97 -0.23
CA GLN A 110 11.98 -18.35 -0.74
C GLN A 110 11.39 -19.49 0.08
N LYS A 111 12.19 -20.52 0.36
CA LYS A 111 11.79 -21.63 1.23
C LYS A 111 11.36 -21.13 2.60
N LYS A 112 12.20 -20.31 3.23
CA LYS A 112 11.91 -19.68 4.53
C LYS A 112 10.58 -18.93 4.48
N LYS A 113 10.37 -18.09 3.47
CA LYS A 113 9.12 -17.33 3.33
C LYS A 113 7.89 -18.23 3.19
N ILE A 114 7.97 -19.32 2.42
CA ILE A 114 6.86 -20.26 2.25
C ILE A 114 6.52 -20.95 3.56
N LEU A 115 7.51 -21.46 4.28
CA LEU A 115 7.31 -22.13 5.56
C LEU A 115 6.76 -21.17 6.61
N ASP A 116 7.30 -19.96 6.66
CA ASP A 116 6.89 -18.93 7.61
C ASP A 116 5.42 -18.53 7.46
N TYR A 117 4.92 -18.45 6.21
CA TYR A 117 3.49 -18.26 5.95
C TYR A 117 2.69 -19.52 6.26
N PHE A 118 3.13 -20.68 5.77
CA PHE A 118 2.40 -21.95 5.91
C PHE A 118 2.09 -22.31 7.37
N TYR A 119 3.09 -22.27 8.25
CA TYR A 119 2.93 -22.61 9.66
C TYR A 119 2.20 -21.53 10.48
N ARG A 120 1.86 -20.40 9.88
CA ARG A 120 1.12 -19.30 10.53
C ARG A 120 -0.24 -19.03 9.91
N LEU A 121 -0.64 -19.81 8.91
CA LEU A 121 -1.97 -19.70 8.32
C LEU A 121 -3.09 -19.87 9.35
N GLU A 122 -2.85 -20.65 10.41
CA GLU A 122 -3.83 -20.91 11.47
C GLU A 122 -3.83 -19.84 12.58
N ASP A 123 -2.73 -19.12 12.77
CA ASP A 123 -2.63 -18.09 13.82
C ASP A 123 -2.96 -16.68 13.31
N LEU A 124 -2.86 -16.44 12.00
CA LEU A 124 -2.98 -15.11 11.42
C LEU A 124 -4.39 -14.85 10.89
N ASP A 125 -4.94 -13.71 11.29
CA ASP A 125 -6.17 -13.17 10.71
C ASP A 125 -5.99 -12.82 9.23
N TYR A 126 -7.08 -12.71 8.47
CA TYR A 126 -7.05 -12.31 7.06
C TYR A 126 -6.39 -10.95 6.83
N TYR A 127 -6.56 -10.01 7.77
CA TYR A 127 -5.90 -8.70 7.75
C TYR A 127 -4.37 -8.84 7.88
N MET A 128 -3.92 -9.64 8.84
CA MET A 128 -2.49 -9.87 9.08
C MET A 128 -1.84 -10.69 7.96
N LEU A 129 -2.57 -11.65 7.40
CA LEU A 129 -2.12 -12.48 6.27
C LEU A 129 -1.84 -11.63 5.02
N LEU A 130 -2.68 -10.63 4.76
CA LEU A 130 -2.47 -9.66 3.68
C LEU A 130 -1.54 -8.50 4.08
N GLY A 131 -1.16 -8.39 5.35
CA GLY A 131 -0.34 -7.29 5.86
C GLY A 131 -1.05 -5.94 5.83
N VAL A 132 -2.37 -5.92 5.97
CA VAL A 132 -3.19 -4.70 5.96
C VAL A 132 -3.82 -4.44 7.32
N GLU A 133 -4.14 -3.17 7.60
CA GLU A 133 -4.84 -2.80 8.83
C GLU A 133 -6.34 -3.19 8.77
N LYS A 134 -6.97 -3.36 9.94
CA LYS A 134 -8.41 -3.63 10.06
C LYS A 134 -9.28 -2.53 9.44
N ASP A 135 -8.77 -1.29 9.31
CA ASP A 135 -9.44 -0.16 8.66
C ASP A 135 -9.10 0.01 7.17
N ALA A 136 -8.41 -0.96 6.56
CA ALA A 136 -7.97 -0.84 5.17
C ALA A 136 -9.14 -0.77 4.18
N ASP A 137 -9.02 0.15 3.21
CA ASP A 137 -9.93 0.25 2.06
C ASP A 137 -9.70 -0.88 1.05
N LYS A 138 -10.73 -1.20 0.26
CA LYS A 138 -10.70 -2.21 -0.80
C LYS A 138 -9.52 -2.03 -1.76
N LYS A 139 -9.18 -0.78 -2.10
CA LYS A 139 -8.04 -0.48 -2.97
C LYS A 139 -6.71 -0.89 -2.33
N THR A 140 -6.58 -0.72 -1.03
CA THR A 140 -5.38 -1.11 -0.26
C THR A 140 -5.27 -2.62 -0.16
N ILE A 141 -6.37 -3.31 0.15
CA ILE A 141 -6.45 -4.78 0.19
C ILE A 141 -6.01 -5.38 -1.15
N ARG A 142 -6.56 -4.89 -2.26
CA ARG A 142 -6.20 -5.36 -3.61
C ARG A 142 -4.74 -5.09 -3.96
N ARG A 143 -4.19 -3.96 -3.53
CA ARG A 143 -2.77 -3.62 -3.74
C ARG A 143 -1.84 -4.54 -2.97
N ALA A 144 -2.20 -4.95 -1.76
CA ALA A 144 -1.42 -5.87 -0.93
C ALA A 144 -1.52 -7.33 -1.44
N TYR A 145 -2.68 -7.73 -1.97
CA TYR A 145 -2.90 -9.06 -2.53
C TYR A 145 -2.03 -9.34 -3.78
N ASN A 146 -1.94 -8.40 -4.73
CA ASN A 146 -1.22 -8.60 -5.99
C ASN A 146 0.23 -9.12 -5.85
N PRO A 147 1.12 -8.50 -5.04
CA PRO A 147 2.49 -8.99 -4.88
C PRO A 147 2.56 -10.33 -4.15
N LEU A 148 1.65 -10.59 -3.20
CA LEU A 148 1.56 -11.87 -2.49
C LEU A 148 1.13 -12.99 -3.44
N ALA A 149 0.06 -12.78 -4.21
CA ALA A 149 -0.40 -13.70 -5.24
C ALA A 149 0.73 -14.04 -6.23
N ALA A 150 1.43 -13.03 -6.75
CA ALA A 150 2.56 -13.25 -7.66
C ALA A 150 3.77 -13.95 -7.03
N THR A 151 3.89 -13.94 -5.70
CA THR A 151 4.97 -14.62 -4.96
C THR A 151 4.64 -16.09 -4.73
N PHE A 152 3.39 -16.39 -4.36
CA PHE A 152 2.93 -17.73 -3.98
C PHE A 152 2.25 -18.51 -5.12
N HIS A 153 2.10 -17.92 -6.32
CA HIS A 153 1.49 -18.62 -7.45
C HIS A 153 2.36 -19.77 -7.97
N PRO A 154 1.85 -21.01 -8.07
CA PRO A 154 2.63 -22.17 -8.49
C PRO A 154 3.11 -22.07 -9.96
N ASP A 155 2.39 -21.34 -10.83
CA ASP A 155 2.78 -21.14 -12.24
C ASP A 155 4.16 -20.49 -12.41
N ARG A 156 4.53 -19.57 -11.50
CA ARG A 156 5.84 -18.92 -11.53
C ARG A 156 6.99 -19.92 -11.31
N TYR A 157 6.68 -21.09 -10.76
CA TYR A 157 7.63 -22.14 -10.45
C TYR A 157 7.30 -23.44 -11.19
N PHE A 158 6.43 -23.40 -12.22
CA PHE A 158 6.01 -24.59 -12.97
C PHE A 158 7.18 -25.40 -13.59
N LYS A 159 8.32 -24.74 -13.85
CA LYS A 159 9.54 -25.37 -14.38
C LYS A 159 10.59 -25.75 -13.33
N LYS A 160 10.25 -25.65 -12.04
CA LYS A 160 11.17 -25.87 -10.92
C LYS A 160 10.74 -27.08 -10.09
N GLU A 161 11.71 -27.80 -9.55
CA GLU A 161 11.46 -28.86 -8.58
C GLU A 161 11.18 -28.23 -7.21
N LEU A 162 9.91 -28.27 -6.79
CA LEU A 162 9.46 -27.68 -5.52
C LEU A 162 9.29 -28.71 -4.40
N GLY A 163 9.26 -30.02 -4.67
CA GLY A 163 9.00 -31.03 -3.64
C GLY A 163 7.76 -30.72 -2.80
N SER A 164 7.92 -30.75 -1.47
CA SER A 164 6.85 -30.46 -0.49
C SER A 164 6.36 -29.00 -0.53
N PHE A 165 7.20 -28.07 -0.99
CA PHE A 165 6.89 -26.64 -1.03
C PHE A 165 5.74 -26.30 -1.98
N LYS A 166 5.50 -27.12 -3.01
CA LYS A 166 4.38 -26.90 -3.95
C LYS A 166 3.03 -26.95 -3.22
N ALA A 167 2.85 -27.96 -2.36
CA ALA A 167 1.62 -28.12 -1.60
C ALA A 167 1.46 -26.96 -0.61
N LYS A 168 2.50 -26.67 0.19
CA LYS A 168 2.51 -25.57 1.17
C LYS A 168 2.20 -24.22 0.51
N MET A 169 2.82 -23.92 -0.63
CA MET A 169 2.54 -22.71 -1.42
C MET A 169 1.09 -22.63 -1.89
N THR A 170 0.53 -23.76 -2.35
CA THR A 170 -0.85 -23.81 -2.84
C THR A 170 -1.83 -23.51 -1.71
N GLU A 171 -1.58 -24.04 -0.51
CA GLU A 171 -2.38 -23.74 0.68
C GLU A 171 -2.27 -22.27 1.09
N VAL A 172 -1.05 -21.74 1.15
CA VAL A 172 -0.81 -20.31 1.43
C VAL A 172 -1.51 -19.42 0.41
N PHE A 173 -1.40 -19.72 -0.88
CA PHE A 173 -2.06 -18.99 -1.95
C PHE A 173 -3.59 -19.04 -1.83
N THR A 174 -4.14 -20.22 -1.52
CA THR A 174 -5.58 -20.40 -1.33
C THR A 174 -6.08 -19.52 -0.18
N LYS A 175 -5.37 -19.52 0.95
CA LYS A 175 -5.72 -18.69 2.11
C LYS A 175 -5.60 -17.19 1.85
N ILE A 176 -4.55 -16.76 1.13
CA ILE A 176 -4.39 -15.36 0.72
C ILE A 176 -5.53 -14.91 -0.21
N THR A 177 -5.98 -15.80 -1.11
CA THR A 177 -7.10 -15.53 -2.02
C THR A 177 -8.42 -15.45 -1.25
N GLU A 178 -8.66 -16.39 -0.35
CA GLU A 178 -9.83 -16.41 0.55
C GLU A 178 -9.91 -15.13 1.39
N ALA A 179 -8.79 -14.72 2.01
CA ALA A 179 -8.69 -13.46 2.73
C ALA A 179 -9.04 -12.25 1.86
N HIS A 180 -8.52 -12.18 0.64
CA HIS A 180 -8.86 -11.10 -0.29
C HIS A 180 -10.35 -11.08 -0.65
N ASP A 181 -10.93 -12.24 -0.98
CA ASP A 181 -12.34 -12.35 -1.38
C ASP A 181 -13.30 -12.00 -0.24
N VAL A 182 -12.95 -12.33 1.00
CA VAL A 182 -13.72 -11.96 2.19
C VAL A 182 -13.59 -10.47 2.48
N LEU A 183 -12.39 -9.89 2.44
CA LEU A 183 -12.17 -8.49 2.82
C LEU A 183 -12.60 -7.46 1.77
N VAL A 184 -12.64 -7.83 0.49
CA VAL A 184 -13.09 -6.93 -0.60
C VAL A 184 -14.61 -6.78 -0.64
N ASP A 185 -15.33 -7.84 -0.25
CA ASP A 185 -16.78 -7.86 -0.19
C ASP A 185 -17.26 -7.28 1.16
N PRO A 186 -18.06 -6.21 1.17
CA PRO A 186 -18.43 -5.54 2.41
C PRO A 186 -19.34 -6.41 3.29
N ASP A 187 -20.16 -7.27 2.69
CA ASP A 187 -21.08 -8.16 3.41
C ASP A 187 -20.27 -9.28 4.06
N LYS A 188 -19.38 -9.94 3.30
CA LYS A 188 -18.51 -11.00 3.84
C LYS A 188 -17.53 -10.48 4.89
N ARG A 189 -17.01 -9.27 4.70
CA ARG A 189 -16.14 -8.62 5.68
C ARG A 189 -16.88 -8.39 7.00
N ALA A 190 -18.12 -7.91 6.95
CA ALA A 190 -18.92 -7.71 8.15
C ALA A 190 -19.20 -9.04 8.88
N GLU A 191 -19.52 -10.10 8.13
CA GLU A 191 -19.68 -11.46 8.70
C GLU A 191 -18.38 -11.96 9.36
N TYR A 192 -17.25 -11.77 8.68
CA TYR A 192 -15.94 -12.15 9.20
C TYR A 192 -15.55 -11.36 10.45
N ASP A 193 -15.76 -10.05 10.44
CA ASP A 193 -15.46 -9.18 11.59
C ASP A 193 -16.33 -9.55 12.81
N ALA A 194 -17.60 -9.89 12.58
CA ALA A 194 -18.50 -10.38 13.63
C ALA A 194 -18.03 -11.73 14.19
N TYR A 195 -17.67 -12.68 13.33
CA TYR A 195 -17.11 -13.97 13.73
C TYR A 195 -15.81 -13.81 14.53
N MET A 196 -14.90 -12.95 14.08
CA MET A 196 -13.65 -12.66 14.79
C MET A 196 -13.88 -12.04 16.17
N ALA A 197 -14.83 -11.12 16.30
CA ALA A 197 -15.18 -10.53 17.59
C ALA A 197 -15.71 -11.59 18.58
N GLU A 198 -16.50 -12.56 18.09
CA GLU A 198 -17.00 -13.68 18.91
C GLU A 198 -15.88 -14.62 19.33
N VAL A 199 -14.97 -14.95 18.41
CA VAL A 199 -13.79 -15.77 18.68
C VAL A 199 -12.86 -15.09 19.71
N GLU A 200 -12.57 -13.80 19.55
CA GLU A 200 -11.77 -13.03 20.50
C GLU A 200 -12.41 -13.01 21.90
N THR A 201 -13.74 -12.86 21.96
CA THR A 201 -14.50 -12.88 23.22
C THR A 201 -14.41 -14.26 23.90
N THR A 202 -14.61 -15.32 23.12
CA THR A 202 -14.55 -16.71 23.63
C THR A 202 -13.16 -17.05 24.13
N ARG A 203 -12.13 -16.75 23.33
CA ARG A 203 -10.72 -16.97 23.68
C ARG A 203 -10.30 -16.16 24.92
N GLY A 204 -10.79 -14.93 25.04
CA GLY A 204 -10.56 -14.08 26.21
C GLY A 204 -11.17 -14.67 27.49
N MET A 205 -12.38 -15.22 27.39
CA MET A 205 -13.06 -15.88 28.51
C MET A 205 -12.36 -17.17 28.92
N GLU A 206 -11.91 -17.97 27.96
CA GLU A 206 -11.14 -19.20 28.23
C GLU A 206 -9.81 -18.89 28.94
N ALA A 207 -9.07 -17.88 28.48
CA ALA A 207 -7.83 -17.44 29.13
C ALA A 207 -8.06 -16.90 30.55
N MET A 208 -9.18 -16.21 30.80
CA MET A 208 -9.56 -15.77 32.15
C MET A 208 -9.85 -16.94 33.08
N LEU A 209 -10.57 -17.96 32.60
CA LEU A 209 -10.88 -19.17 33.38
C LEU A 209 -9.62 -19.97 33.68
N GLU A 210 -8.74 -20.15 32.70
CA GLU A 210 -7.48 -20.88 32.88
C GLU A 210 -6.59 -20.18 33.91
N ARG A 211 -6.48 -18.85 33.83
CA ARG A 211 -5.74 -18.06 34.83
C ARG A 211 -6.33 -18.20 36.24
N ALA A 212 -7.66 -18.14 36.38
CA ALA A 212 -8.32 -18.31 37.67
C ALA A 212 -8.17 -19.73 38.24
N MET A 213 -8.15 -20.76 37.38
CA MET A 213 -7.89 -22.14 37.80
C MET A 213 -6.44 -22.34 38.26
N ILE A 214 -5.46 -21.76 37.55
CA ILE A 214 -4.05 -21.81 37.94
C ILE A 214 -3.83 -21.11 39.29
N GLU A 215 -4.42 -19.93 39.48
CA GLU A 215 -4.35 -19.18 40.74
C GLU A 215 -5.01 -19.95 41.90
N SER A 216 -6.11 -20.67 41.63
CA SER A 216 -6.79 -21.54 42.62
C SER A 216 -6.01 -22.81 42.97
N GLN A 217 -5.23 -23.37 42.03
CA GLN A 217 -4.39 -24.55 42.27
C GLN A 217 -3.06 -24.23 42.99
N GLN A 218 -2.68 -22.95 43.04
CA GLN A 218 -1.45 -22.48 43.71
C GLN A 218 -1.71 -21.85 45.09
N ALA A 219 -2.97 -21.75 45.52
CA ALA A 219 -3.40 -21.26 46.84
C ALA A 219 -3.73 -22.42 47.80
#